data_AF-A0A0P4W3U9-F1
#
_entry.id   AF-A0A0P4W3U9-F1
#
_cell.length_a   1.000
_cell.length_b   1.000
_cell.length_c   1.000
_cell.angle_alpha   90.00
_cell.angle_beta   90.00
_cell.angle_gamma   90.00
#
_symmetry.space_group_name_H-M   'P 1'
#
loop_
_entity.id
_entity.type
_entity.pdbx_description
1 polymer ?
#
loop_
_entity_poly.entity_id
_entity_poly.type
_entity_poly.pdbx_seq_one_letter_code
_entity_poly.pdbx_strand_id
1 'polypeptide(L)'
;MSQNRRQPPDELMEKKRMLDENEQLQQLYRALVPTSIISVDEFWKEIAGQYKQSMGPQQDVGVSGAFLADIKPQTDGSNGKVQYNLTPEIMSSVFKTYPAVKKKHGEYVPHRMTESEFWTLFFQSHYYSVHTTSRTENVFSECSKYDDREWNRDVNSTQSDPLNNLNDIYEEKQLAVEDELRVGGAKAGSNAIHALMIKRFNQHNLNIIKAQTNLEKEKLLDEIAAKNPNNVPNGEVSQEVTQPKTKKAKLEEKRTIDDLENSNKTEVSSLTIHQRDRYLTGPTELTTTQSIQPDQIMMLNKQLTVTASTWTPSLNNSQEPDAAYRSLQHFSDMCRRGRSTIGVRTGDQLPGNLHKELGQVYSSAGELLRHFWSCFPPRTPQLQEKLHKMHETLCRYHNVTIRPFQEMAVNDYNCNSSILDHLIEMFHIANTKFENWKARNCR
;
A
#
# COMPACT_ATOMS: atom_id res chain seq x y z
N MET A 1 -40.60 -25.43 5.52
CA MET A 1 -40.42 -23.96 5.53
C MET A 1 -38.96 -23.67 5.86
N SER A 2 -38.09 -23.68 4.84
CA SER A 2 -36.68 -23.30 5.02
C SER A 2 -36.60 -21.79 4.86
N GLN A 3 -36.38 -21.09 5.98
CA GLN A 3 -36.17 -19.65 5.99
C GLN A 3 -34.91 -19.35 5.18
N ASN A 4 -35.11 -18.67 4.05
CA ASN A 4 -34.08 -17.99 3.30
C ASN A 4 -33.43 -16.97 4.24
N ARG A 5 -32.31 -17.35 4.87
CA ARG A 5 -31.43 -16.39 5.54
C ARG A 5 -30.87 -15.51 4.42
N ARG A 6 -31.46 -14.33 4.26
CA ARG A 6 -30.94 -13.27 3.39
C ARG A 6 -29.45 -13.15 3.71
N GLN A 7 -28.61 -13.51 2.75
CA GLN A 7 -27.17 -13.28 2.86
C GLN A 7 -27.00 -11.77 3.14
N PRO A 8 -26.17 -11.38 4.13
CA PRO A 8 -25.88 -9.97 4.33
C PRO A 8 -25.34 -9.36 3.03
N PRO A 9 -25.58 -8.08 2.74
CA PRO A 9 -24.94 -7.38 1.62
C PRO A 9 -23.44 -7.72 1.59
N ASP A 10 -22.85 -7.99 0.42
CA ASP A 10 -21.44 -8.36 0.28
C ASP A 10 -20.51 -7.38 1.01
N GLU A 11 -20.88 -6.09 1.06
CA GLU A 11 -20.18 -5.06 1.82
C GLU A 11 -20.15 -5.31 3.34
N LEU A 12 -21.23 -5.85 3.93
CA LEU A 12 -21.26 -6.17 5.36
C LEU A 12 -20.44 -7.41 5.67
N MET A 13 -20.40 -8.39 4.77
CA MET A 13 -19.54 -9.56 4.92
C MET A 13 -18.06 -9.18 4.82
N GLU A 14 -17.73 -8.29 3.89
CA GLU A 14 -16.37 -7.77 3.74
C GLU A 14 -15.94 -6.91 4.94
N LYS A 15 -16.83 -6.03 5.43
CA LYS A 15 -16.62 -5.29 6.67
C LYS A 15 -16.41 -6.22 7.86
N LYS A 16 -17.20 -7.27 7.98
CA LYS A 16 -17.03 -8.27 9.04
C LYS A 16 -15.70 -9.01 8.92
N ARG A 17 -15.33 -9.42 7.70
CA ARG A 17 -14.03 -10.05 7.42
C ARG A 17 -12.86 -9.15 7.82
N MET A 18 -12.91 -7.86 7.48
CA MET A 18 -11.87 -6.90 7.87
C MET A 18 -11.74 -6.74 9.40
N LEU A 19 -12.85 -6.82 10.15
CA LEU A 19 -12.79 -6.81 11.62
C LEU A 19 -12.26 -8.14 12.18
N ASP A 20 -12.56 -9.27 11.54
CA ASP A 20 -12.09 -10.59 11.98
C ASP A 20 -10.60 -10.81 11.66
N GLU A 21 -10.08 -10.22 10.57
CA GLU A 21 -8.66 -10.26 10.20
C GLU A 21 -7.78 -9.38 11.09
N ASN A 22 -8.33 -8.28 11.66
CA ASN A 22 -7.57 -7.34 12.48
C ASN A 22 -8.22 -7.09 13.85
N GLU A 23 -7.66 -7.73 14.87
CA GLU A 23 -8.11 -7.61 16.26
C GLU A 23 -8.06 -6.16 16.79
N GLN A 24 -7.06 -5.36 16.38
CA GLN A 24 -6.95 -3.96 16.82
C GLN A 24 -8.06 -3.09 16.23
N LEU A 25 -8.37 -3.28 14.93
CA LEU A 25 -9.47 -2.57 14.27
C LEU A 25 -10.82 -2.96 14.88
N GLN A 26 -10.99 -4.22 15.26
CA GLN A 26 -12.19 -4.69 15.96
C GLN A 26 -12.35 -4.07 17.34
N GLN A 27 -11.26 -3.95 18.12
CA GLN A 27 -11.28 -3.30 19.42
C GLN A 27 -11.64 -1.81 19.28
N LEU A 28 -11.07 -1.10 18.30
CA LEU A 28 -11.44 0.29 18.00
C LEU A 28 -12.91 0.43 17.61
N TYR A 29 -13.42 -0.46 16.75
CA TYR A 29 -14.83 -0.48 16.37
C TYR A 29 -15.73 -0.63 17.61
N ARG A 30 -15.43 -1.58 18.50
CA ARG A 30 -16.21 -1.79 19.73
C ARG A 30 -16.12 -0.62 20.71
N ALA A 31 -15.01 0.08 20.77
CA ALA A 31 -14.80 1.20 21.68
C ALA A 31 -15.47 2.50 21.21
N LEU A 32 -15.56 2.74 19.89
CA LEU A 32 -15.96 4.04 19.33
C LEU A 32 -17.37 4.06 18.72
N VAL A 33 -17.82 2.96 18.13
CA VAL A 33 -19.10 2.91 17.38
C VAL A 33 -20.29 2.62 18.30
N PRO A 34 -20.28 1.57 19.16
CA PRO A 34 -21.35 1.33 20.13
C PRO A 34 -21.56 2.49 21.12
N THR A 35 -20.48 3.18 21.50
CA THR A 35 -20.49 4.32 22.42
C THR A 35 -21.02 5.61 21.78
N SER A 36 -21.39 5.58 20.49
CA SER A 36 -21.91 6.73 19.72
C SER A 36 -20.97 7.94 19.70
N ILE A 37 -19.66 7.68 19.82
CA ILE A 37 -18.62 8.70 19.76
C ILE A 37 -18.37 9.06 18.29
N ILE A 38 -18.33 8.05 17.41
CA ILE A 38 -18.24 8.18 15.96
C ILE A 38 -19.36 7.37 15.30
N SER A 39 -19.88 7.83 14.16
CA SER A 39 -20.87 7.08 13.38
C SER A 39 -20.25 5.86 12.66
N VAL A 40 -21.08 4.86 12.34
CA VAL A 40 -20.63 3.65 11.61
C VAL A 40 -19.97 4.04 10.28
N ASP A 41 -20.54 5.00 9.56
CA ASP A 41 -20.03 5.41 8.25
C ASP A 41 -18.71 6.19 8.34
N GLU A 42 -18.55 7.06 9.35
CA GLU A 42 -17.28 7.76 9.59
C GLU A 42 -16.16 6.80 9.98
N PHE A 43 -16.45 5.78 10.80
CA PHE A 43 -15.47 4.76 11.15
C PHE A 43 -14.92 4.05 9.90
N TRP A 44 -15.82 3.60 9.01
CA TRP A 44 -15.42 2.88 7.80
C TRP A 44 -14.71 3.77 6.79
N LYS A 45 -15.11 5.04 6.68
CA LYS A 45 -14.53 5.99 5.73
C LYS A 45 -13.15 6.50 6.17
N GLU A 46 -12.99 6.79 7.46
CA GLU A 46 -11.81 7.51 7.94
C GLU A 46 -10.77 6.60 8.58
N ILE A 47 -11.19 5.74 9.51
CA ILE A 47 -10.30 4.84 10.24
C ILE A 47 -9.99 3.63 9.36
N ALA A 48 -11.02 2.86 8.99
CA ALA A 48 -10.83 1.64 8.20
C ALA A 48 -10.30 1.92 6.78
N GLY A 49 -10.66 3.07 6.18
CA GLY A 49 -10.14 3.51 4.89
C GLY A 49 -8.62 3.69 4.88
N GLN A 50 -8.05 4.26 5.95
CA GLN A 50 -6.60 4.41 6.09
C GLN A 50 -5.91 3.07 6.36
N TYR A 51 -6.53 2.21 7.16
CA TYR A 51 -6.03 0.84 7.35
C TYR A 51 -6.00 0.06 6.03
N LYS A 52 -7.03 0.19 5.19
CA LYS A 52 -7.06 -0.43 3.86
C LYS A 52 -5.93 0.08 2.95
N GLN A 53 -5.59 1.37 3.02
CA GLN A 53 -4.45 1.92 2.29
C GLN A 53 -3.11 1.39 2.81
N SER A 54 -2.98 1.19 4.13
CA SER A 54 -1.75 0.66 4.75
C SER A 54 -1.49 -0.82 4.46
N MET A 55 -2.56 -1.61 4.22
CA MET A 55 -2.47 -3.04 3.87
C MET A 55 -1.91 -3.27 2.45
N GLY A 56 -1.67 -2.20 1.69
CA GLY A 56 -1.20 -2.26 0.31
C GLY A 56 -2.28 -2.76 -0.66
N PRO A 57 -2.07 -2.61 -1.98
CA PRO A 57 -2.97 -3.18 -2.95
C PRO A 57 -2.90 -4.72 -2.86
N GLN A 58 -4.03 -5.37 -2.64
CA GLN A 58 -4.11 -6.82 -2.82
C GLN A 58 -3.78 -7.14 -4.27
N GLN A 59 -2.67 -7.86 -4.48
CA GLN A 59 -2.29 -8.34 -5.79
C GLN A 59 -3.17 -9.53 -6.16
N ASP A 60 -3.82 -9.46 -7.31
CA ASP A 60 -4.56 -10.60 -7.84
C ASP A 60 -3.58 -11.68 -8.26
N VAL A 61 -3.91 -12.93 -7.93
CA VAL A 61 -3.15 -14.09 -8.37
C VAL A 61 -3.17 -14.14 -9.91
N GLY A 62 -1.97 -14.09 -10.49
CA GLY A 62 -1.77 -14.21 -11.93
C GLY A 62 -2.10 -15.61 -12.44
N VAL A 63 -2.38 -15.72 -13.74
CA VAL A 63 -2.58 -17.03 -14.38
C VAL A 63 -1.22 -17.67 -14.66
N SER A 64 -0.99 -18.87 -14.12
CA SER A 64 0.21 -19.67 -14.42
C SER A 64 0.18 -20.16 -15.86
N GLY A 65 1.31 -20.14 -16.58
CA GLY A 65 1.37 -20.66 -17.95
C GLY A 65 1.18 -22.19 -18.07
N ALA A 66 1.33 -22.92 -16.97
CA ALA A 66 1.19 -24.38 -16.94
C ALA A 66 -0.15 -24.86 -16.37
N PHE A 67 -1.10 -23.96 -16.08
CA PHE A 67 -2.30 -24.31 -15.31
C PHE A 67 -3.16 -25.42 -15.94
N LEU A 68 -3.18 -25.54 -17.27
CA LEU A 68 -3.88 -26.62 -17.97
C LEU A 68 -3.11 -27.95 -17.97
N ALA A 69 -1.79 -27.91 -17.90
CA ALA A 69 -0.93 -29.11 -17.89
C ALA A 69 -0.98 -29.84 -16.56
N ASP A 70 -1.22 -29.11 -15.46
CA ASP A 70 -1.37 -29.69 -14.12
C ASP A 70 -2.69 -30.43 -13.92
N ILE A 71 -3.67 -30.23 -14.83
CA ILE A 71 -4.95 -30.93 -14.81
C ILE A 71 -4.75 -32.35 -15.38
N LYS A 72 -4.48 -33.31 -14.50
CA LYS A 72 -4.34 -34.72 -14.87
C LYS A 72 -5.69 -35.45 -14.87
N PRO A 73 -5.98 -36.26 -15.90
CA PRO A 73 -7.16 -37.14 -15.89
C PRO A 73 -6.98 -38.20 -14.80
N GLN A 74 -7.94 -38.33 -13.89
CA GLN A 74 -7.99 -39.44 -12.94
C GLN A 74 -8.90 -40.54 -13.51
N THR A 75 -8.34 -41.73 -13.75
CA THR A 75 -9.12 -42.90 -14.17
C THR A 75 -9.51 -43.72 -12.96
N ASP A 76 -10.80 -43.76 -12.65
CA ASP A 76 -11.34 -44.68 -11.65
C ASP A 76 -11.27 -46.11 -12.19
N GLY A 77 -10.48 -46.95 -11.51
CA GLY A 77 -10.12 -48.30 -11.96
C GLY A 77 -11.30 -49.27 -12.14
N SER A 78 -12.50 -48.91 -11.66
CA SER A 78 -13.67 -49.77 -11.73
C SER A 78 -14.62 -49.50 -12.91
N ASN A 79 -14.58 -48.30 -13.53
CA ASN A 79 -15.59 -47.89 -14.52
C ASN A 79 -15.04 -47.29 -15.83
N GLY A 80 -13.71 -47.17 -15.98
CA GLY A 80 -13.09 -46.63 -17.21
C GLY A 80 -13.47 -45.18 -17.55
N LYS A 81 -14.20 -44.50 -16.66
CA LYS A 81 -14.63 -43.10 -16.84
C LYS A 81 -13.53 -42.18 -16.36
N VAL A 82 -13.07 -41.30 -17.25
CA VAL A 82 -12.10 -40.24 -16.94
C VAL A 82 -12.80 -39.15 -16.14
N GLN A 83 -12.27 -38.81 -14.95
CA GLN A 83 -12.72 -37.70 -14.12
C GLN A 83 -11.65 -36.61 -14.03
N TYR A 84 -12.09 -35.36 -14.00
CA TYR A 84 -11.24 -34.18 -13.83
C TYR A 84 -11.61 -33.46 -12.53
N ASN A 85 -10.62 -33.12 -11.71
CA ASN A 85 -10.84 -32.31 -10.50
C ASN A 85 -10.60 -30.84 -10.84
N LEU A 86 -11.66 -30.03 -10.79
CA LEU A 86 -11.59 -28.60 -11.07
C LEU A 86 -11.75 -27.81 -9.79
N THR A 87 -10.74 -27.00 -9.45
CA THR A 87 -10.85 -25.99 -8.40
C THR A 87 -11.45 -24.70 -8.99
N PRO A 88 -12.12 -23.87 -8.17
CA PRO A 88 -12.62 -22.57 -8.60
C PRO A 88 -11.52 -21.66 -9.20
N GLU A 89 -10.28 -21.80 -8.71
CA GLU A 89 -9.11 -21.08 -9.21
C GLU A 89 -8.74 -21.49 -10.64
N ILE A 90 -8.81 -22.78 -10.95
CA ILE A 90 -8.58 -23.30 -12.31
C ILE A 90 -9.65 -22.76 -13.26
N MET A 91 -10.92 -22.77 -12.86
CA MET A 91 -12.02 -22.25 -13.67
C MET A 91 -11.84 -20.75 -13.95
N SER A 92 -11.48 -19.97 -12.91
CA SER A 92 -11.17 -18.54 -13.04
C SER A 92 -10.00 -18.31 -14.00
N SER A 93 -8.96 -19.15 -13.93
CA SER A 93 -7.82 -19.11 -14.85
C SER A 93 -8.22 -19.39 -16.29
N VAL A 94 -9.05 -20.41 -16.54
CA VAL A 94 -9.61 -20.70 -17.88
C VAL A 94 -10.37 -19.49 -18.41
N PHE A 95 -11.23 -18.88 -17.59
CA PHE A 95 -12.03 -17.73 -18.01
C PHE A 95 -11.22 -16.47 -18.30
N LYS A 96 -10.12 -16.27 -17.56
CA LYS A 96 -9.17 -15.18 -17.80
C LYS A 96 -8.39 -15.41 -19.11
N THR A 97 -7.96 -16.64 -19.39
CA THR A 97 -7.20 -16.99 -20.61
C THR A 97 -8.08 -17.10 -21.86
N TYR A 98 -9.32 -17.57 -21.74
CA TYR A 98 -10.24 -17.78 -22.87
C TYR A 98 -11.59 -17.08 -22.64
N PRO A 99 -11.70 -15.78 -22.98
CA PRO A 99 -12.93 -15.01 -22.78
C PRO A 99 -14.15 -15.59 -23.51
N ALA A 100 -13.93 -16.23 -24.67
CA ALA A 100 -15.00 -16.90 -25.43
C ALA A 100 -15.66 -18.04 -24.63
N VAL A 101 -14.87 -18.78 -23.84
CA VAL A 101 -15.35 -19.86 -22.96
C VAL A 101 -16.19 -19.28 -21.82
N LYS A 102 -15.74 -18.16 -21.21
CA LYS A 102 -16.50 -17.43 -20.18
C LYS A 102 -17.87 -16.98 -20.70
N LYS A 103 -17.92 -16.43 -21.92
CA LYS A 103 -19.17 -15.99 -22.56
C LYS A 103 -20.14 -17.16 -22.77
N LYS A 104 -19.65 -18.28 -23.32
CA LYS A 104 -20.49 -19.48 -23.51
C LYS A 104 -20.96 -20.09 -22.20
N HIS A 105 -20.14 -20.07 -21.15
CA HIS A 105 -20.55 -20.52 -19.82
C HIS A 105 -21.77 -19.73 -19.31
N GLY A 106 -21.75 -18.39 -19.42
CA GLY A 106 -22.87 -17.55 -18.99
C GLY A 106 -24.16 -17.72 -19.83
N GLU A 107 -24.04 -18.10 -21.11
CA GLU A 107 -25.19 -18.33 -22.00
C GLU A 107 -25.82 -19.72 -21.83
N TYR A 108 -25.00 -20.76 -21.58
CA TYR A 108 -25.45 -22.15 -21.59
C TYR A 108 -25.63 -22.75 -20.20
N VAL A 109 -24.90 -22.30 -19.18
CA VAL A 109 -24.99 -22.80 -17.81
C VAL A 109 -25.77 -21.78 -16.97
N PRO A 110 -26.79 -22.18 -16.17
CA PRO A 110 -27.34 -23.53 -15.98
C PRO A 110 -28.48 -23.91 -16.97
N HIS A 111 -28.85 -23.01 -17.88
CA HIS A 111 -30.14 -23.07 -18.59
C HIS A 111 -30.22 -24.14 -19.70
N ARG A 112 -29.09 -24.51 -20.31
CA ARG A 112 -29.01 -25.46 -21.43
C ARG A 112 -28.17 -26.69 -21.13
N MET A 113 -27.19 -26.61 -20.23
CA MET A 113 -26.39 -27.73 -19.76
C MET A 113 -25.94 -27.53 -18.32
N THR A 114 -25.56 -28.62 -17.66
CA THR A 114 -24.99 -28.56 -16.31
C THR A 114 -23.50 -28.16 -16.35
N GLU A 115 -22.98 -27.64 -15.25
CA GLU A 115 -21.56 -27.28 -15.14
C GLU A 115 -20.63 -28.49 -15.38
N SER A 116 -21.01 -29.68 -14.88
CA SER A 116 -20.25 -30.91 -15.11
C SER A 116 -20.19 -31.29 -16.59
N GLU A 117 -21.30 -31.14 -17.31
CA GLU A 117 -21.39 -31.40 -18.74
C GLU A 117 -20.60 -30.39 -19.57
N PHE A 118 -20.68 -29.10 -19.21
CA PHE A 118 -19.90 -28.03 -19.83
C PHE A 118 -18.39 -28.28 -19.74
N TRP A 119 -17.89 -28.58 -18.54
CA TRP A 119 -16.46 -28.84 -18.34
C TRP A 119 -16.02 -30.15 -19.00
N THR A 120 -16.86 -31.18 -19.03
CA THR A 120 -16.57 -32.42 -19.77
C THR A 120 -16.39 -32.13 -21.26
N LEU A 121 -17.25 -31.31 -21.86
CA LEU A 121 -17.13 -30.88 -23.26
C LEU A 121 -15.90 -29.97 -23.47
N PHE A 122 -15.51 -29.17 -22.48
CA PHE A 122 -14.30 -28.35 -22.53
C PHE A 122 -13.01 -29.20 -22.59
N PHE A 123 -12.87 -30.23 -21.76
CA PHE A 123 -11.69 -31.12 -21.80
C PHE A 123 -11.63 -32.00 -23.04
N GLN A 124 -12.76 -32.25 -23.69
CA GLN A 124 -12.82 -32.91 -25.00
C GLN A 124 -12.58 -31.95 -26.18
N SER A 125 -12.55 -30.65 -25.91
CA SER A 125 -12.41 -29.62 -26.94
C SER A 125 -10.94 -29.34 -27.28
N HIS A 126 -10.77 -28.51 -28.31
CA HIS A 126 -9.48 -28.04 -28.79
C HIS A 126 -8.66 -27.23 -27.77
N TYR A 127 -9.30 -26.75 -26.68
CA TYR A 127 -8.64 -25.99 -25.61
C TYR A 127 -7.76 -26.86 -24.70
N TYR A 128 -8.06 -28.15 -24.55
CA TYR A 128 -7.28 -29.07 -23.71
C TYR A 128 -6.42 -30.04 -24.52
N SER A 129 -6.91 -30.54 -25.67
CA SER A 129 -6.15 -31.46 -26.51
C SER A 129 -5.88 -30.90 -27.92
N VAL A 130 -4.61 -30.93 -28.32
CA VAL A 130 -4.15 -30.53 -29.65
C VAL A 130 -4.64 -31.53 -30.72
N HIS A 131 -4.77 -32.81 -30.35
CA HIS A 131 -5.13 -33.90 -31.25
C HIS A 131 -6.65 -34.14 -31.37
N THR A 132 -7.46 -33.51 -30.53
CA THR A 132 -8.92 -33.56 -30.66
C THR A 132 -9.36 -32.58 -31.76
N THR A 133 -9.26 -33.02 -33.01
CA THR A 133 -10.13 -32.50 -34.06
C THR A 133 -11.49 -33.11 -33.81
N SER A 134 -12.34 -32.42 -33.04
CA SER A 134 -13.69 -32.91 -32.83
C SER A 134 -14.35 -33.09 -34.19
N ARG A 135 -14.62 -34.33 -34.58
CA ARG A 135 -15.46 -34.67 -35.74
C ARG A 135 -16.95 -34.41 -35.47
N THR A 136 -17.29 -33.90 -34.29
CA THR A 136 -18.65 -33.48 -33.91
C THR A 136 -18.68 -31.96 -33.72
N GLU A 137 -19.68 -31.31 -34.31
CA GLU A 137 -19.99 -29.89 -34.09
C GLU A 137 -20.26 -29.65 -32.60
N ASN A 138 -19.22 -29.34 -31.84
CA ASN A 138 -19.33 -29.07 -30.41
C ASN A 138 -19.67 -27.60 -30.18
N VAL A 139 -20.28 -27.32 -29.02
CA VAL A 139 -20.68 -25.97 -28.54
C VAL A 139 -19.53 -24.94 -28.58
N PHE A 140 -18.28 -25.41 -28.56
CA PHE A 140 -17.05 -24.59 -28.62
C PHE A 140 -16.49 -24.37 -30.04
N SER A 141 -17.12 -24.89 -31.08
CA SER A 141 -16.70 -24.68 -32.48
C SER A 141 -16.79 -23.21 -32.90
N GLU A 142 -17.81 -22.49 -32.40
CA GLU A 142 -17.98 -21.05 -32.60
C GLU A 142 -16.89 -20.24 -31.87
N CYS A 143 -16.50 -20.68 -30.67
CA CYS A 143 -15.42 -20.06 -29.91
C CYS A 143 -14.07 -20.16 -30.64
N SER A 144 -13.79 -21.30 -31.25
CA SER A 144 -12.58 -21.50 -32.06
C SER A 144 -12.46 -20.48 -33.21
N LYS A 145 -13.57 -20.19 -33.89
CA LYS A 145 -13.61 -19.19 -34.97
C LYS A 145 -13.40 -17.77 -34.46
N TYR A 146 -13.97 -17.45 -33.29
CA TYR A 146 -13.76 -16.14 -32.65
C TYR A 146 -12.29 -15.96 -32.25
N ASP A 147 -11.72 -16.97 -31.58
CA ASP A 147 -10.32 -16.93 -31.11
C ASP A 147 -9.34 -16.87 -32.28
N ASP A 148 -9.62 -17.54 -33.40
CA ASP A 148 -8.82 -17.46 -34.63
C ASP A 148 -8.86 -16.05 -35.26
N ARG A 149 -10.02 -15.39 -35.24
CA ARG A 149 -10.14 -14.00 -35.71
C ARG A 149 -9.37 -13.04 -34.82
N GLU A 150 -9.45 -13.22 -33.51
CA GLU A 150 -8.71 -12.42 -32.55
C GLU A 150 -7.20 -12.62 -32.69
N TRP A 151 -6.74 -13.87 -32.79
CA TRP A 151 -5.35 -14.22 -33.05
C TRP A 151 -4.82 -13.54 -34.32
N ASN A 152 -5.54 -13.63 -35.44
CA ASN A 152 -5.13 -12.98 -36.68
C ASN A 152 -5.06 -11.45 -36.54
N ARG A 153 -5.99 -10.83 -35.80
CA ARG A 153 -5.95 -9.39 -35.50
C ARG A 153 -4.69 -9.02 -34.73
N ASP A 154 -4.34 -9.80 -33.70
CA ASP A 154 -3.17 -9.53 -32.87
C ASP A 154 -1.87 -9.73 -33.64
N VAL A 155 -1.74 -10.84 -34.39
CA VAL A 155 -0.57 -11.12 -35.23
C VAL A 155 -0.37 -10.01 -36.25
N ASN A 156 -1.43 -9.55 -36.91
CA ASN A 156 -1.34 -8.44 -37.87
C ASN A 156 -0.92 -7.13 -37.18
N SER A 157 -1.35 -6.89 -35.94
CA SER A 157 -0.92 -5.74 -35.15
C SER A 157 0.56 -5.83 -34.74
N THR A 158 1.07 -7.03 -34.45
CA THR A 158 2.47 -7.25 -34.05
C THR A 158 3.42 -7.24 -35.26
N GLN A 159 2.99 -7.80 -36.40
CA GLN A 159 3.77 -7.87 -37.64
C GLN A 159 3.92 -6.50 -38.34
N SER A 160 3.13 -5.50 -37.94
CA SER A 160 3.29 -4.13 -38.41
C SER A 160 4.56 -3.43 -37.88
N ASP A 161 5.45 -4.13 -37.14
CA ASP A 161 6.79 -3.66 -36.82
C ASP A 161 7.73 -3.84 -38.02
N PRO A 162 8.16 -2.74 -38.68
CA PRO A 162 9.02 -2.82 -39.87
C PRO A 162 10.40 -3.43 -39.62
N LEU A 163 10.78 -3.67 -38.36
CA LEU A 163 12.04 -4.34 -37.98
C LEU A 163 11.90 -5.85 -37.80
N ASN A 164 10.68 -6.39 -37.70
CA ASN A 164 10.43 -7.83 -37.57
C ASN A 164 10.13 -8.52 -38.90
N ASN A 165 9.82 -7.76 -39.97
CA ASN A 165 9.63 -8.33 -41.30
C ASN A 165 10.97 -8.40 -42.06
N LEU A 166 11.79 -9.40 -41.73
CA LEU A 166 13.04 -9.67 -42.47
C LEU A 166 12.77 -10.28 -43.87
N ASN A 167 11.55 -10.69 -44.18
CA ASN A 167 11.21 -11.26 -45.48
C ASN A 167 11.45 -10.28 -46.62
N ASP A 168 11.23 -8.98 -46.40
CA ASP A 168 11.46 -7.95 -47.43
C ASP A 168 12.95 -7.70 -47.72
N ILE A 169 13.86 -8.21 -46.88
CA ILE A 169 15.32 -8.05 -47.04
C ILE A 169 15.93 -9.23 -47.79
N TYR A 170 15.30 -10.42 -47.70
CA TYR A 170 15.80 -11.66 -48.29
C TYR A 170 14.99 -12.15 -49.51
N GLU A 171 13.87 -11.51 -49.85
CA GLU A 171 13.24 -11.73 -51.16
C GLU A 171 14.06 -11.02 -52.26
N GLU A 172 15.18 -11.65 -52.61
CA GLU A 172 15.78 -11.47 -53.93
C GLU A 172 14.67 -11.80 -54.93
N LYS A 173 14.11 -10.76 -55.56
CA LYS A 173 13.12 -10.87 -56.64
C LYS A 173 13.63 -11.94 -57.59
N GLN A 174 13.03 -13.13 -57.57
CA GLN A 174 13.49 -14.27 -58.36
C GLN A 174 13.51 -13.83 -59.84
N LEU A 175 14.69 -13.41 -60.30
CA LEU A 175 15.03 -13.44 -61.70
C LEU A 175 15.03 -14.92 -62.04
N ALA A 176 14.24 -15.27 -63.03
CA ALA A 176 14.05 -16.64 -63.50
C ALA A 176 15.40 -17.32 -63.70
N VAL A 177 15.81 -18.12 -62.71
CA VAL A 177 16.93 -19.06 -62.81
C VAL A 177 16.44 -20.36 -62.19
N GLU A 178 16.18 -21.28 -63.10
CA GLU A 178 16.04 -22.74 -63.01
C GLU A 178 16.19 -23.38 -61.61
N ASP A 179 15.04 -23.81 -61.07
CA ASP A 179 14.68 -25.16 -60.63
C ASP A 179 15.73 -26.14 -60.03
N GLU A 180 16.63 -25.75 -59.11
CA GLU A 180 17.46 -26.77 -58.40
C GLU A 180 17.68 -26.59 -56.88
N LEU A 181 16.88 -25.78 -56.17
CA LEU A 181 16.98 -25.69 -54.69
C LEU A 181 15.65 -25.83 -53.93
N ARG A 182 14.62 -26.40 -54.57
CA ARG A 182 13.51 -27.00 -53.81
C ARG A 182 14.03 -28.29 -53.17
N VAL A 183 14.47 -28.21 -51.92
CA VAL A 183 14.62 -29.40 -51.07
C VAL A 183 13.25 -30.06 -50.95
N GLY A 184 13.03 -31.05 -51.80
CA GLY A 184 11.98 -32.03 -51.66
C GLY A 184 12.20 -32.82 -50.38
N GLY A 185 11.42 -32.52 -49.35
CA GLY A 185 11.30 -33.30 -48.13
C GLY A 185 9.86 -33.80 -47.97
N ALA A 186 9.71 -35.12 -48.09
CA ALA A 186 8.46 -35.86 -48.21
C ALA A 186 7.42 -35.70 -47.05
N LYS A 187 6.15 -35.92 -47.40
CA LYS A 187 4.95 -36.17 -46.56
C LYS A 187 4.37 -34.99 -45.76
N ALA A 188 3.55 -34.19 -46.46
CA ALA A 188 2.73 -33.08 -45.96
C ALA A 188 1.63 -33.42 -44.91
N GLY A 189 1.65 -34.62 -44.30
CA GLY A 189 0.75 -34.96 -43.17
C GLY A 189 1.31 -34.57 -41.80
N SER A 190 2.63 -34.64 -41.61
CA SER A 190 3.28 -34.36 -40.31
C SER A 190 3.41 -32.86 -40.06
N ASN A 191 3.75 -32.08 -41.08
CA ASN A 191 4.06 -30.66 -40.94
C ASN A 191 2.83 -29.81 -40.59
N ALA A 192 1.64 -30.20 -41.02
CA ALA A 192 0.40 -29.47 -40.72
C ALA A 192 0.00 -29.57 -39.24
N ILE A 193 0.20 -30.74 -38.63
CA ILE A 193 -0.10 -30.97 -37.20
C ILE A 193 0.90 -30.19 -36.35
N HIS A 194 2.20 -30.24 -36.67
CA HIS A 194 3.21 -29.45 -35.97
C HIS A 194 2.96 -27.94 -36.11
N ALA A 195 2.61 -27.46 -37.30
CA ALA A 195 2.25 -26.06 -37.52
C ALA A 195 1.02 -25.64 -36.69
N LEU A 196 -0.01 -26.48 -36.63
CA LEU A 196 -1.20 -26.24 -35.80
C LEU A 196 -0.85 -26.23 -34.31
N MET A 197 0.03 -27.14 -33.86
CA MET A 197 0.50 -27.20 -32.47
C MET A 197 1.26 -25.92 -32.08
N ILE A 198 2.18 -25.45 -32.94
CA ILE A 198 2.91 -24.19 -32.74
C ILE A 198 1.96 -23.00 -32.72
N LYS A 199 1.00 -22.93 -33.66
CA LYS A 199 -0.02 -21.87 -33.69
C LYS A 199 -0.79 -21.82 -32.37
N ARG A 200 -1.28 -22.97 -31.89
CA ARG A 200 -2.04 -23.05 -30.62
C ARG A 200 -1.19 -22.72 -29.41
N PHE A 201 0.07 -23.16 -29.37
CA PHE A 201 1.00 -22.81 -28.31
C PHE A 201 1.22 -21.30 -28.22
N ASN A 202 1.47 -20.64 -29.36
CA ASN A 202 1.66 -19.19 -29.39
C ASN A 202 0.37 -18.43 -29.03
N GLN A 203 -0.78 -18.90 -29.50
CA GLN A 203 -2.09 -18.36 -29.15
C GLN A 203 -2.37 -18.46 -27.64
N HIS A 204 -2.06 -19.60 -27.03
CA HIS A 204 -2.20 -19.80 -25.59
C HIS A 204 -1.30 -18.85 -24.79
N ASN A 205 -0.01 -18.77 -25.14
CA ASN A 205 0.93 -17.86 -24.47
C ASN A 205 0.51 -16.39 -24.61
N LEU A 206 0.07 -15.98 -25.81
CA LEU A 206 -0.41 -14.62 -26.03
C LEU A 206 -1.64 -14.32 -25.17
N ASN A 207 -2.58 -15.25 -25.08
CA ASN A 207 -3.77 -15.10 -24.25
C ASN A 207 -3.44 -15.01 -22.75
N ILE A 208 -2.42 -15.72 -22.26
CA ILE A 208 -1.94 -15.59 -20.88
C ILE A 208 -1.33 -14.20 -20.65
N ILE A 209 -0.48 -13.71 -21.55
CA ILE A 209 0.11 -12.37 -21.46
C ILE A 209 -0.98 -11.29 -21.50
N LYS A 210 -1.98 -11.48 -22.37
CA LYS A 210 -3.17 -10.60 -22.42
C LYS A 210 -3.98 -10.66 -21.13
N ALA A 211 -4.17 -11.82 -20.53
CA ALA A 211 -4.88 -11.96 -19.27
C ALA A 211 -4.18 -11.17 -18.16
N GLN A 212 -2.85 -11.11 -18.16
CA GLN A 212 -2.06 -10.32 -17.20
C GLN A 212 -2.14 -8.81 -17.49
N THR A 213 -2.02 -8.40 -18.75
CA THR A 213 -2.01 -6.96 -19.12
C THR A 213 -3.40 -6.33 -19.15
N ASN A 214 -4.46 -7.08 -19.48
CA ASN A 214 -5.83 -6.58 -19.41
C ASN A 214 -6.26 -6.27 -17.97
N LEU A 215 -5.79 -7.02 -16.98
CA LEU A 215 -5.99 -6.69 -15.57
C LEU A 215 -5.38 -5.33 -15.21
N GLU A 216 -4.19 -5.02 -15.71
CA GLU A 216 -3.56 -3.71 -15.51
C GLU A 216 -4.34 -2.60 -16.22
N LYS A 217 -4.82 -2.87 -17.44
CA LYS A 217 -5.59 -1.90 -18.22
C LYS A 217 -6.97 -1.61 -17.62
N GLU A 218 -7.67 -2.63 -17.12
CA GLU A 218 -8.93 -2.47 -16.38
C GLU A 218 -8.70 -1.69 -15.08
N LYS A 219 -7.64 -1.99 -14.33
CA LYS A 219 -7.26 -1.22 -13.12
C LYS A 219 -6.97 0.25 -13.44
N LEU A 220 -6.28 0.55 -14.55
CA LEU A 220 -6.02 1.92 -14.98
C LEU A 220 -7.31 2.64 -15.40
N LEU A 221 -8.23 1.97 -16.10
CA LEU A 221 -9.52 2.54 -16.49
C LEU A 221 -10.41 2.80 -15.26
N ASP A 222 -10.42 1.89 -14.29
CA ASP A 222 -11.16 2.05 -13.04
C ASP A 222 -10.55 3.16 -12.16
N GLU A 223 -9.22 3.33 -12.12
CA GLU A 223 -8.58 4.47 -11.46
C GLU A 223 -8.93 5.82 -12.11
N ILE A 224 -9.00 5.86 -13.44
CA ILE A 224 -9.39 7.08 -14.18
C ILE A 224 -10.87 7.39 -13.92
N ALA A 225 -11.74 6.38 -13.90
CA ALA A 225 -13.16 6.55 -13.56
C ALA A 225 -13.37 6.97 -12.11
N ALA A 226 -12.59 6.43 -11.16
CA ALA A 226 -12.66 6.80 -9.74
C ALA A 226 -12.18 8.24 -9.48
N LYS A 227 -11.27 8.77 -10.30
CA LYS A 227 -10.79 10.17 -10.20
C LYS A 227 -11.74 11.19 -10.85
N ASN A 228 -12.69 10.76 -11.69
CA ASN A 228 -13.67 11.64 -12.34
C ASN A 228 -15.10 11.04 -12.30
N PRO A 229 -15.78 11.11 -11.14
CA PRO A 229 -17.14 10.55 -10.99
C PRO A 229 -18.24 11.37 -11.67
N ASN A 230 -17.97 12.64 -12.00
CA ASN A 230 -18.90 13.50 -12.71
C ASN A 230 -18.33 13.76 -14.10
N ASN A 231 -18.91 13.13 -15.12
CA ASN A 231 -18.59 13.26 -16.54
C ASN A 231 -18.92 14.67 -17.07
N VAL A 232 -18.33 15.71 -16.46
CA VAL A 232 -18.45 17.11 -16.86
C VAL A 232 -17.28 17.40 -17.81
N PRO A 233 -17.54 17.56 -19.12
CA PRO A 233 -16.48 17.84 -20.07
C PRO A 233 -16.13 19.32 -19.92
N ASN A 234 -15.12 19.64 -19.13
CA ASN A 234 -14.57 20.99 -19.12
C ASN A 234 -13.17 20.96 -19.72
N GLY A 235 -13.09 21.46 -20.95
CA GLY A 235 -11.92 21.43 -21.81
C GLY A 235 -12.03 20.36 -22.88
N GLU A 236 -11.95 20.75 -24.15
CA GLU A 236 -11.70 19.83 -25.25
C GLU A 236 -10.48 18.98 -24.89
N VAL A 237 -10.73 17.71 -24.55
CA VAL A 237 -9.68 16.71 -24.53
C VAL A 237 -9.32 16.54 -25.99
N SER A 238 -8.30 17.27 -26.44
CA SER A 238 -7.53 16.90 -27.62
C SER A 238 -7.27 15.41 -27.49
N GLN A 239 -7.87 14.63 -28.39
CA GLN A 239 -7.52 13.24 -28.61
C GLN A 239 -6.09 13.19 -29.18
N GLU A 240 -5.09 13.56 -28.39
CA GLU A 240 -3.77 12.96 -28.52
C GLU A 240 -3.81 11.67 -27.70
N VAL A 241 -4.59 10.70 -28.21
CA VAL A 241 -4.04 9.35 -28.26
C VAL A 241 -2.82 9.50 -29.13
N THR A 242 -1.67 9.79 -28.51
CA THR A 242 -0.38 9.63 -29.15
C THR A 242 -0.30 8.16 -29.52
N GLN A 243 -0.78 7.85 -30.71
CA GLN A 243 -0.34 6.68 -31.46
C GLN A 243 1.17 6.70 -31.30
N PRO A 244 1.78 5.65 -30.74
CA PRO A 244 3.21 5.65 -30.62
C PRO A 244 3.76 5.82 -32.04
N LYS A 245 4.69 6.75 -32.21
CA LYS A 245 5.61 6.78 -33.35
C LYS A 245 6.46 5.51 -33.23
N THR A 246 5.86 4.32 -33.40
CA THR A 246 6.41 3.03 -32.96
C THR A 246 7.76 2.75 -33.60
N LYS A 247 7.94 3.09 -34.88
CA LYS A 247 9.23 2.90 -35.53
C LYS A 247 10.30 3.86 -34.97
N LYS A 248 10.00 5.16 -34.90
CA LYS A 248 11.00 6.16 -34.47
C LYS A 248 11.34 6.05 -32.98
N ALA A 249 10.34 5.81 -32.12
CA ALA A 249 10.55 5.64 -30.69
C ALA A 249 11.33 4.35 -30.38
N LYS A 250 10.99 3.22 -31.00
CA LYS A 250 11.75 1.97 -30.83
C LYS A 250 13.17 2.06 -31.40
N LEU A 251 13.34 2.78 -32.52
CA LEU A 251 14.68 3.02 -33.08
C LEU A 251 15.51 3.91 -32.17
N GLU A 252 14.92 4.93 -31.54
CA GLU A 252 15.63 5.77 -30.58
C GLU A 252 15.98 4.98 -29.32
N GLU A 253 15.05 4.17 -28.79
CA GLU A 253 15.29 3.27 -27.64
C GLU A 253 16.43 2.27 -27.90
N LYS A 254 16.46 1.66 -29.09
CA LYS A 254 17.57 0.76 -29.48
C LYS A 254 18.87 1.49 -29.81
N ARG A 255 18.81 2.79 -30.07
CA ARG A 255 19.96 3.64 -30.37
C ARG A 255 20.60 4.20 -29.11
N THR A 256 19.80 4.48 -28.08
CA THR A 256 20.27 4.88 -26.75
C THR A 256 20.93 3.69 -26.07
N ILE A 257 22.21 3.85 -25.73
CA ILE A 257 22.98 2.87 -24.94
C ILE A 257 23.32 3.59 -23.64
N ASP A 258 22.82 3.09 -22.51
CA ASP A 258 22.94 3.74 -21.19
C ASP A 258 24.40 4.10 -20.83
N ASP A 259 25.37 3.29 -21.24
CA ASP A 259 26.80 3.51 -20.99
C ASP A 259 27.42 4.63 -21.84
N LEU A 260 26.82 4.96 -22.99
CA LEU A 260 27.29 5.97 -23.95
C LEU A 260 26.49 7.27 -23.89
N GLU A 261 25.37 7.29 -23.17
CA GLU A 261 24.79 8.57 -22.78
C GLU A 261 25.81 9.29 -21.92
N ASN A 262 26.06 10.58 -22.21
CA ASN A 262 26.80 11.43 -21.29
C ASN A 262 26.12 11.25 -19.95
N SER A 263 26.77 10.55 -19.00
CA SER A 263 26.27 10.35 -17.65
C SER A 263 25.69 11.69 -17.26
N ASN A 264 24.36 11.76 -17.20
CA ASN A 264 23.68 12.96 -16.75
C ASN A 264 24.27 13.12 -15.37
N LYS A 265 25.28 14.00 -15.24
CA LYS A 265 25.73 14.49 -13.97
C LYS A 265 24.49 15.17 -13.49
N THR A 266 23.68 14.40 -12.77
CA THR A 266 22.56 14.87 -11.97
C THR A 266 23.09 16.18 -11.44
N GLU A 267 22.52 17.31 -11.86
CA GLU A 267 23.05 18.60 -11.45
C GLU A 267 22.95 18.62 -9.94
N VAL A 268 24.03 18.19 -9.27
CA VAL A 268 24.09 18.14 -7.84
C VAL A 268 24.21 19.61 -7.50
N SER A 269 23.08 20.20 -7.10
CA SER A 269 23.03 21.59 -6.71
C SER A 269 24.15 21.82 -5.69
N SER A 270 25.14 22.61 -6.06
CA SER A 270 26.31 22.84 -5.21
C SER A 270 25.86 23.65 -4.00
N LEU A 271 25.67 22.96 -2.87
CA LEU A 271 25.20 23.61 -1.64
C LEU A 271 26.36 24.35 -0.97
N THR A 272 26.42 25.67 -1.16
CA THR A 272 27.39 26.51 -0.45
C THR A 272 26.82 26.92 0.90
N ILE A 273 27.32 26.33 1.99
CA ILE A 273 26.89 26.66 3.36
C ILE A 273 27.45 28.05 3.72
N HIS A 274 26.59 29.07 3.69
CA HIS A 274 26.97 30.47 3.99
C HIS A 274 27.32 30.73 5.46
N GLN A 275 26.78 29.96 6.40
CA GLN A 275 26.94 30.19 7.85
C GLN A 275 27.48 28.94 8.55
N ARG A 276 28.71 28.55 8.22
CA ARG A 276 29.38 27.37 8.80
C ARG A 276 29.52 27.48 10.32
N ASP A 277 29.79 28.67 10.84
CA ASP A 277 29.98 28.88 12.28
C ASP A 277 28.71 28.61 13.08
N ARG A 278 27.53 28.94 12.53
CA ARG A 278 26.23 28.64 13.14
C ARG A 278 25.92 27.14 13.11
N TYR A 279 26.34 26.43 12.07
CA TYR A 279 26.21 24.99 11.98
C TYR A 279 27.10 24.28 13.01
N LEU A 280 28.35 24.74 13.16
CA LEU A 280 29.32 24.17 14.11
C LEU A 280 28.95 24.42 15.57
N THR A 281 28.26 25.53 15.87
CA THR A 281 27.78 25.86 17.23
C THR A 281 26.46 25.18 17.59
N GLY A 282 25.76 24.56 16.63
CA GLY A 282 24.49 23.87 16.82
C GLY A 282 23.36 24.80 17.29
N PRO A 283 22.14 24.27 17.50
CA PRO A 283 21.04 25.00 18.13
C PRO A 283 21.34 25.12 19.63
N THR A 284 22.29 25.97 19.99
CA THR A 284 22.45 26.43 21.36
C THR A 284 21.32 27.40 21.65
N GLU A 285 20.59 27.20 22.76
CA GLU A 285 19.81 28.28 23.35
C GLU A 285 20.73 29.50 23.39
N LEU A 286 20.26 30.68 22.97
CA LEU A 286 21.06 31.90 22.88
C LEU A 286 21.63 32.24 24.26
N THR A 287 22.70 31.55 24.68
CA THR A 287 23.62 32.01 25.70
C THR A 287 24.15 33.26 25.07
N THR A 288 23.63 34.40 25.52
CA THR A 288 24.10 35.70 25.08
C THR A 288 25.54 35.77 25.56
N THR A 289 26.46 35.26 24.73
CA THR A 289 27.88 35.57 24.85
C THR A 289 27.94 37.03 24.46
N GLN A 290 27.72 37.90 25.45
CA GLN A 290 28.08 39.30 25.31
C GLN A 290 29.54 39.28 24.87
N SER A 291 29.80 39.74 23.65
CA SER A 291 31.15 39.88 23.15
C SER A 291 31.89 40.78 24.14
N ILE A 292 32.74 40.16 24.96
CA ILE A 292 33.54 40.90 25.93
C ILE A 292 34.42 41.83 25.11
N GLN A 293 34.30 43.13 25.35
CA GLN A 293 35.07 44.13 24.59
C GLN A 293 36.57 43.80 24.70
N PRO A 294 37.36 43.94 23.63
CA PRO A 294 38.77 43.54 23.63
C PRO A 294 39.58 44.22 24.75
N ASP A 295 39.22 45.44 25.15
CA ASP A 295 39.83 46.14 26.29
C ASP A 295 39.58 45.46 27.64
N GLN A 296 38.37 44.90 27.84
CA GLN A 296 38.05 44.14 29.05
C GLN A 296 38.81 42.81 29.09
N ILE A 297 38.99 42.15 27.93
CA ILE A 297 39.83 40.94 27.82
C ILE A 297 41.28 41.27 28.18
N MET A 298 41.80 42.40 27.68
CA MET A 298 43.16 42.83 27.97
C MET A 298 43.35 43.19 29.45
N MET A 299 42.36 43.85 30.07
CA MET A 299 42.37 44.16 31.50
C MET A 299 42.29 42.90 32.35
N LEU A 300 41.43 41.94 32.00
CA LEU A 300 41.32 40.64 32.66
C LEU A 300 42.61 39.83 32.54
N ASN A 301 43.23 39.77 31.36
CA ASN A 301 44.52 39.10 31.17
C ASN A 301 45.62 39.74 32.01
N LYS A 302 45.65 41.07 32.11
CA LYS A 302 46.60 41.78 32.97
C LYS A 302 46.35 41.47 34.44
N GLN A 303 45.09 41.49 34.88
CA GLN A 303 44.72 41.14 36.25
C GLN A 303 45.07 39.68 36.56
N LEU A 304 44.78 38.75 35.65
CA LEU A 304 45.08 37.33 35.81
C LEU A 304 46.60 37.07 35.85
N THR A 305 47.38 37.82 35.07
CA THR A 305 48.85 37.76 35.12
C THR A 305 49.38 38.26 36.46
N VAL A 306 48.84 39.37 36.98
CA VAL A 306 49.20 39.90 38.30
C VAL A 306 48.78 38.95 39.42
N THR A 307 47.55 38.44 39.38
CA THR A 307 47.05 37.48 40.38
C THR A 307 47.86 36.19 40.33
N ALA A 308 48.18 35.64 39.15
CA ALA A 308 48.99 34.42 39.02
C ALA A 308 50.43 34.61 39.54
N SER A 309 51.03 35.78 39.31
CA SER A 309 52.39 36.10 39.78
C SER A 309 52.46 36.44 41.28
N THR A 310 51.35 36.88 41.87
CA THR A 310 51.24 37.18 43.32
C THR A 310 50.56 36.07 44.12
N TRP A 311 50.10 35.02 43.45
CA TRP A 311 49.41 33.91 44.09
C TRP A 311 50.38 33.09 44.93
N THR A 312 50.02 32.93 46.20
CA THR A 312 50.72 32.05 47.14
C THR A 312 49.74 31.01 47.66
N PRO A 313 50.13 29.72 47.72
CA PRO A 313 49.23 28.68 48.18
C PRO A 313 48.96 28.86 49.68
N SER A 314 47.72 29.20 50.03
CA SER A 314 47.26 29.28 51.43
C SER A 314 46.43 28.04 51.77
N LEU A 315 47.04 27.08 52.46
CA LEU A 315 46.35 25.86 52.90
C LEU A 315 45.21 26.15 53.89
N ASN A 316 45.30 27.24 54.68
CA ASN A 316 44.25 27.65 55.61
C ASN A 316 42.99 28.22 54.93
N ASN A 317 43.08 28.65 53.67
CA ASN A 317 41.98 29.27 52.94
C ASN A 317 41.51 28.41 51.76
N SER A 318 42.01 27.18 51.65
CA SER A 318 41.80 26.29 50.50
C SER A 318 40.37 25.77 50.43
N GLN A 319 39.66 25.68 51.57
CA GLN A 319 38.25 25.32 51.66
C GLN A 319 37.60 26.11 52.79
N GLU A 320 36.50 26.80 52.51
CA GLU A 320 35.66 27.38 53.55
C GLU A 320 34.81 26.26 54.19
N PRO A 321 34.97 25.96 55.49
CA PRO A 321 34.30 24.82 56.12
C PRO A 321 32.76 24.90 56.04
N ASP A 322 32.20 26.11 56.10
CA ASP A 322 30.75 26.33 56.00
C ASP A 322 30.21 26.02 54.59
N ALA A 323 30.92 26.44 53.54
CA ALA A 323 30.57 26.13 52.16
C ALA A 323 30.64 24.62 51.85
N ALA A 324 31.65 23.94 52.39
CA ALA A 324 31.79 22.48 52.28
C ALA A 324 30.65 21.75 52.99
N TYR A 325 30.28 22.20 54.20
CA TYR A 325 29.16 21.63 54.96
C TYR A 325 27.82 21.83 54.26
N ARG A 326 27.54 23.03 53.73
CA ARG A 326 26.33 23.30 52.93
C ARG A 326 26.24 22.44 51.67
N SER A 327 27.38 22.23 51.01
CA SER A 327 27.46 21.36 49.82
C SER A 327 27.18 19.90 50.16
N LEU A 328 27.72 19.40 51.29
CA LEU A 328 27.44 18.06 51.80
C LEU A 328 25.99 17.88 52.27
N GLN A 329 25.39 18.91 52.90
CA GLN A 329 23.97 18.92 53.23
C GLN A 329 23.10 18.83 51.97
N HIS A 330 23.43 19.63 50.95
CA HIS A 330 22.73 19.58 49.67
C HIS A 330 22.86 18.20 48.99
N PHE A 331 24.06 17.61 49.01
CA PHE A 331 24.28 16.27 48.48
C PHE A 331 23.50 15.22 49.26
N SER A 332 23.44 15.31 50.59
CA SER A 332 22.65 14.43 51.45
C SER A 332 21.15 14.54 51.17
N ASP A 333 20.64 15.75 50.96
CA ASP A 333 19.27 16.02 50.53
C ASP A 333 18.98 15.45 49.14
N MET A 334 19.91 15.63 48.19
CA MET A 334 19.83 15.07 46.85
C MET A 334 19.89 13.55 46.87
N CYS A 335 20.70 12.91 47.72
CA CYS A 335 20.73 11.45 47.87
C CYS A 335 19.47 10.90 48.56
N ARG A 336 18.85 11.67 49.46
CA ARG A 336 17.54 11.32 50.04
C ARG A 336 16.43 11.39 48.99
N ARG A 337 16.42 12.43 48.16
CA ARG A 337 15.46 12.58 47.05
C ARG A 337 15.75 11.64 45.87
N GLY A 338 17.01 11.39 45.56
CA GLY A 338 17.44 10.50 44.47
C GLY A 338 17.13 9.03 44.71
N ARG A 339 17.04 8.60 45.98
CA ARG A 339 16.53 7.27 46.34
C ARG A 339 15.03 7.11 46.12
N SER A 340 14.24 8.20 46.03
CA SER A 340 12.84 8.11 45.62
C SER A 340 12.66 8.10 44.10
N THR A 341 13.62 8.62 43.33
CA THR A 341 13.54 8.69 41.85
C THR A 341 14.16 7.48 41.14
N ILE A 342 15.11 6.78 41.78
CA ILE A 342 15.68 5.50 41.29
C ILE A 342 14.91 4.29 41.86
N GLY A 343 13.75 4.52 42.45
CA GLY A 343 12.73 3.49 42.55
C GLY A 343 11.97 3.44 41.22
N VAL A 344 12.46 2.70 40.23
CA VAL A 344 11.51 2.02 39.34
C VAL A 344 10.67 1.19 40.29
N ARG A 345 9.50 1.68 40.65
CA ARG A 345 8.50 0.94 41.39
C ARG A 345 8.10 -0.22 40.48
N THR A 346 8.85 -1.31 40.52
CA THR A 346 8.44 -2.65 40.07
C THR A 346 7.34 -3.20 40.99
N GLY A 347 6.44 -2.34 41.45
CA GLY A 347 5.34 -2.59 42.37
C GLY A 347 3.98 -2.12 41.85
N ASP A 348 3.91 -1.37 40.75
CA ASP A 348 2.66 -1.10 40.02
C ASP A 348 2.56 -1.97 38.77
N GLN A 349 2.59 -3.30 38.95
CA GLN A 349 1.93 -4.14 37.95
C GLN A 349 0.43 -3.83 38.07
N LEU A 350 -0.04 -2.87 37.28
CA LEU A 350 -1.47 -2.63 37.11
C LEU A 350 -2.12 -4.00 36.85
N PRO A 351 -3.24 -4.33 37.53
CA PRO A 351 -3.94 -5.58 37.29
C PRO A 351 -4.11 -5.80 35.79
N GLY A 352 -3.83 -7.01 35.29
CA GLY A 352 -3.77 -7.26 33.85
C GLY A 352 -5.04 -6.87 33.07
N ASN A 353 -6.19 -6.84 33.75
CA ASN A 353 -7.44 -6.32 33.19
C ASN A 353 -7.42 -4.79 33.03
N LEU A 354 -6.99 -4.05 34.06
CA LEU A 354 -6.84 -2.60 34.00
C LEU A 354 -5.80 -2.19 32.96
N HIS A 355 -4.70 -2.93 32.81
CA HIS A 355 -3.71 -2.64 31.76
C HIS A 355 -4.28 -2.86 30.35
N LYS A 356 -5.11 -3.89 30.14
CA LYS A 356 -5.78 -4.14 28.85
C LYS A 356 -6.79 -3.05 28.52
N GLU A 357 -7.62 -2.66 29.48
CA GLU A 357 -8.60 -1.59 29.31
C GLU A 357 -7.90 -0.23 29.10
N LEU A 358 -6.85 0.06 29.86
CA LEU A 358 -6.00 1.23 29.66
C LEU A 358 -5.43 1.24 28.23
N GLY A 359 -4.88 0.11 27.77
CA GLY A 359 -4.40 -0.04 26.40
C GLY A 359 -5.48 0.28 25.36
N GLN A 360 -6.71 -0.23 25.54
CA GLN A 360 -7.83 0.06 24.64
C GLN A 360 -8.24 1.54 24.65
N VAL A 361 -8.27 2.17 25.83
CA VAL A 361 -8.55 3.61 25.98
C VAL A 361 -7.47 4.45 25.32
N TYR A 362 -6.20 4.09 25.46
CA TYR A 362 -5.09 4.78 24.80
C TYR A 362 -5.08 4.56 23.28
N SER A 363 -5.37 3.35 22.79
CA SER A 363 -5.44 3.08 21.36
C SER A 363 -6.58 3.85 20.69
N SER A 364 -7.77 3.86 21.29
CA SER A 364 -8.92 4.61 20.77
C SER A 364 -8.74 6.12 20.88
N ALA A 365 -8.23 6.62 22.00
CA ALA A 365 -7.89 8.03 22.15
C ALA A 365 -6.78 8.49 21.20
N GLY A 366 -5.74 7.67 21.03
CA GLY A 366 -4.63 7.92 20.12
C GLY A 366 -5.10 8.06 18.68
N GLU A 367 -6.03 7.20 18.25
CA GLU A 367 -6.60 7.29 16.91
C GLU A 367 -7.45 8.56 16.73
N LEU A 368 -8.29 8.92 17.72
CA LEU A 368 -9.03 10.19 17.69
C LEU A 368 -8.11 11.41 17.62
N LEU A 369 -7.05 11.43 18.43
CA LEU A 369 -6.07 12.50 18.43
C LEU A 369 -5.30 12.53 17.10
N ARG A 370 -4.92 11.38 16.54
CA ARG A 370 -4.29 11.29 15.22
C ARG A 370 -5.18 11.89 14.14
N HIS A 371 -6.47 11.56 14.13
CA HIS A 371 -7.43 12.16 13.20
C HIS A 371 -7.56 13.67 13.39
N PHE A 372 -7.64 14.15 14.64
CA PHE A 372 -7.64 15.57 14.95
C PHE A 372 -6.39 16.28 14.42
N TRP A 373 -5.19 15.77 14.71
CA TRP A 373 -3.93 16.36 14.24
C TRP A 373 -3.76 16.28 12.72
N SER A 374 -4.30 15.24 12.06
CA SER A 374 -4.30 15.15 10.59
C SER A 374 -5.12 16.27 9.92
N CYS A 375 -6.06 16.88 10.66
CA CYS A 375 -6.82 18.02 10.16
C CYS A 375 -6.04 19.34 10.23
N PHE A 376 -4.87 19.36 10.87
CA PHE A 376 -3.98 20.52 10.91
C PHE A 376 -2.84 20.42 9.89
N PRO A 377 -2.52 21.50 9.15
CA PRO A 377 -3.20 22.79 9.11
C PRO A 377 -4.50 22.75 8.26
N PRO A 378 -5.62 23.34 8.73
CA PRO A 378 -6.89 23.30 8.00
C PRO A 378 -6.88 24.30 6.83
N ARG A 379 -6.37 23.84 5.69
CA ARG A 379 -6.20 24.63 4.45
C ARG A 379 -7.47 24.75 3.60
N THR A 380 -8.46 23.89 3.81
CA THR A 380 -9.71 23.83 3.03
C THR A 380 -10.94 23.97 3.91
N PRO A 381 -12.05 24.55 3.41
CA PRO A 381 -13.27 24.75 4.21
C PRO A 381 -13.89 23.43 4.69
N GLN A 382 -13.78 22.36 3.90
CA GLN A 382 -14.22 21.01 4.30
C GLN A 382 -13.42 20.48 5.49
N LEU A 383 -12.11 20.78 5.54
CA LEU A 383 -11.24 20.37 6.65
C LEU A 383 -11.50 21.19 7.93
N GLN A 384 -11.97 22.43 7.78
CA GLN A 384 -12.41 23.26 8.91
C GLN A 384 -13.68 22.69 9.55
N GLU A 385 -14.71 22.38 8.75
CA GLU A 385 -15.94 21.75 9.26
C GLU A 385 -15.63 20.41 9.94
N LYS A 386 -14.75 19.62 9.32
CA LYS A 386 -14.27 18.35 9.90
C LYS A 386 -13.53 18.56 11.22
N LEU A 387 -12.69 19.60 11.32
CA LEU A 387 -11.99 19.94 12.56
C LEU A 387 -12.97 20.29 13.70
N HIS A 388 -14.03 21.04 13.40
CA HIS A 388 -15.09 21.34 14.36
C HIS A 388 -15.80 20.06 14.86
N LYS A 389 -16.19 19.17 13.94
CA LYS A 389 -16.81 17.88 14.29
C LYS A 389 -15.87 17.04 15.15
N MET A 390 -14.59 16.95 14.78
CA MET A 390 -13.60 16.18 15.52
C MET A 390 -13.35 16.72 16.92
N HIS A 391 -13.33 18.04 17.10
CA HIS A 391 -13.25 18.65 18.43
C HIS A 391 -14.46 18.26 19.31
N GLU A 392 -15.67 18.31 18.77
CA GLU A 392 -16.87 17.85 19.49
C GLU A 392 -16.77 16.36 19.88
N THR A 393 -16.30 15.52 18.96
CA THR A 393 -16.03 14.10 19.21
C THR A 393 -15.01 13.88 20.31
N LEU A 394 -13.92 14.66 20.36
CA LEU A 394 -12.92 14.59 21.44
C LEU A 394 -13.52 14.98 22.79
N CYS A 395 -14.32 16.05 22.85
CA CYS A 395 -15.02 16.44 24.07
C CYS A 395 -16.02 15.37 24.53
N ARG A 396 -16.74 14.75 23.60
CA ARG A 396 -17.68 13.66 23.89
C ARG A 396 -16.94 12.44 24.43
N TYR A 397 -15.84 12.04 23.79
CA TYR A 397 -15.00 10.94 24.24
C TYR A 397 -14.47 11.19 25.66
N HIS A 398 -13.95 12.39 25.94
CA HIS A 398 -13.48 12.74 27.29
C HIS A 398 -14.56 12.55 28.37
N ASN A 399 -15.80 12.97 28.09
CA ASN A 399 -16.89 12.85 29.05
C ASN A 399 -17.46 11.42 29.18
N VAL A 400 -17.52 10.66 28.08
CA VAL A 400 -18.19 9.35 28.03
C VAL A 400 -17.26 8.19 28.40
N THR A 401 -15.96 8.28 28.10
CA THR A 401 -15.02 7.17 28.33
C THR A 401 -13.95 7.51 29.36
N ILE A 402 -13.29 8.68 29.24
CA ILE A 402 -12.16 9.02 30.11
C ILE A 402 -12.61 9.30 31.55
N ARG A 403 -13.66 10.12 31.75
CA ARG A 403 -14.16 10.42 33.11
C ARG A 403 -14.67 9.17 33.85
N PRO A 404 -15.53 8.32 33.26
CA PRO A 404 -15.97 7.09 33.94
C PRO A 404 -14.83 6.11 34.18
N PHE A 405 -13.85 6.01 33.28
CA PHE A 405 -12.68 5.16 33.47
C PHE A 405 -11.77 5.68 34.59
N GLN A 406 -11.66 7.00 34.77
CA GLN A 406 -10.95 7.62 35.90
C GLN A 406 -11.65 7.31 37.23
N GLU A 407 -12.98 7.44 37.28
CA GLU A 407 -13.78 7.10 38.46
C GLU A 407 -13.65 5.61 38.80
N MET A 408 -13.71 4.72 37.82
CA MET A 408 -13.50 3.28 37.98
C MET A 408 -12.08 2.95 38.47
N ALA A 409 -11.04 3.58 37.91
CA ALA A 409 -9.65 3.34 38.31
C ALA A 409 -9.36 3.77 39.76
N VAL A 410 -9.99 4.87 40.22
CA VAL A 410 -9.87 5.34 41.60
C VAL A 410 -10.68 4.46 42.56
N ASN A 411 -11.92 4.10 42.19
CA ASN A 411 -12.82 3.36 43.07
C ASN A 411 -12.47 1.87 43.19
N ASP A 412 -12.14 1.21 42.09
CA ASP A 412 -11.99 -0.26 42.06
C ASP A 412 -10.55 -0.72 42.33
N TYR A 413 -9.57 0.13 42.01
CA TYR A 413 -8.15 -0.23 42.07
C TYR A 413 -7.30 0.64 43.00
N ASN A 414 -7.90 1.68 43.62
CA ASN A 414 -7.25 2.62 44.54
C ASN A 414 -5.92 3.18 43.98
N CYS A 415 -5.83 3.25 42.65
CA CYS A 415 -4.66 3.74 41.97
C CYS A 415 -4.58 5.27 42.11
N ASN A 416 -3.36 5.80 42.16
CA ASN A 416 -3.16 7.25 42.11
C ASN A 416 -3.87 7.80 40.86
N SER A 417 -4.59 8.93 41.01
CA SER A 417 -5.28 9.64 39.92
C SER A 417 -4.39 9.94 38.71
N SER A 418 -3.07 9.77 38.84
CA SER A 418 -2.07 10.09 37.84
C SER A 418 -1.95 9.12 36.66
N ILE A 419 -2.66 7.99 36.64
CA ILE A 419 -2.57 7.02 35.52
C ILE A 419 -3.05 7.63 34.20
N LEU A 420 -4.06 8.51 34.26
CA LEU A 420 -4.65 9.14 33.09
C LEU A 420 -4.20 10.59 32.89
N ASP A 421 -3.38 11.15 33.77
CA ASP A 421 -2.93 12.54 33.68
C ASP A 421 -2.28 12.83 32.33
N HIS A 422 -1.45 11.91 31.83
CA HIS A 422 -0.84 12.05 30.51
C HIS A 422 -1.89 12.11 29.40
N LEU A 423 -2.88 11.21 29.42
CA LEU A 423 -3.95 11.20 28.42
C LEU A 423 -4.75 12.50 28.50
N ILE A 424 -5.13 12.93 29.71
CA ILE A 424 -5.86 14.18 29.95
C ILE A 424 -5.07 15.39 29.42
N GLU A 425 -3.76 15.42 29.65
CA GLU A 425 -2.87 16.45 29.13
C GLU A 425 -2.87 16.48 27.60
N MET A 426 -2.80 15.32 26.92
CA MET A 426 -2.90 15.24 25.46
C MET A 426 -4.21 15.84 24.93
N PHE A 427 -5.35 15.56 25.57
CA PHE A 427 -6.64 16.15 25.20
C PHE A 427 -6.68 17.66 25.50
N HIS A 428 -6.10 18.09 26.61
CA HIS A 428 -6.02 19.52 26.93
C HIS A 428 -5.20 20.27 25.88
N ILE A 429 -4.05 19.75 25.46
CA ILE A 429 -3.22 20.35 24.41
C ILE A 429 -4.00 20.45 23.09
N ALA A 430 -4.73 19.41 22.71
CA ALA A 430 -5.58 19.41 21.52
C ALA A 430 -6.66 20.50 21.59
N ASN A 431 -7.39 20.59 22.70
CA ASN A 431 -8.41 21.62 22.91
C ASN A 431 -7.82 23.04 22.89
N THR A 432 -6.70 23.25 23.59
CA THR A 432 -5.98 24.54 23.59
C THR A 432 -5.53 24.93 22.18
N LYS A 433 -5.08 23.97 21.38
CA LYS A 433 -4.70 24.22 19.98
C LYS A 433 -5.91 24.65 19.14
N PHE A 434 -7.03 23.96 19.30
CA PHE A 434 -8.27 24.28 18.59
C PHE A 434 -8.80 25.67 18.98
N GLU A 435 -8.87 26.00 20.27
CA GLU A 435 -9.31 27.32 20.74
C GLU A 435 -8.39 28.44 20.25
N ASN A 436 -7.07 28.24 20.28
CA ASN A 436 -6.11 29.20 19.72
C ASN A 436 -6.30 29.40 18.21
N TRP A 437 -6.61 28.34 17.47
CA TRP A 437 -6.90 28.41 16.04
C TRP A 437 -8.22 29.16 15.77
N LYS A 438 -9.28 28.82 16.51
CA LYS A 438 -10.59 29.48 16.44
C LYS A 438 -10.47 30.97 16.77
N ALA A 439 -9.74 31.33 17.81
CA ALA A 439 -9.49 32.72 18.19
C ALA A 439 -8.71 33.52 17.13
N ARG A 440 -7.85 32.87 16.33
CA ARG A 440 -7.10 33.50 15.24
C ARG A 440 -7.92 33.67 13.96
N ASN A 441 -8.88 32.79 13.70
CA ASN A 441 -9.69 32.79 12.47
C ASN A 441 -11.08 33.42 12.62
N CYS A 442 -11.55 33.64 13.85
CA CYS A 442 -12.76 34.41 14.15
C CYS A 442 -12.49 35.91 14.39
N ARG A 443 -11.26 36.38 14.14
CA ARG A 443 -10.92 37.79 13.95
C ARG A 443 -10.87 38.08 12.46
#